data_AF-A0A3S9YNB3-F1
#
_entry.id   AF-A0A3S9YNB3-F1
#
_cell.length_a   1.000
_cell.length_b   1.000
_cell.length_c   1.000
_cell.angle_alpha   90.00
_cell.angle_beta   90.00
_cell.angle_gamma   90.00
#
_symmetry.space_group_name_H-M   'P 1'
#
loop_
_entity.id
_entity.type
_entity.pdbx_description
1 polymer ?
#
loop_
_entity_poly.entity_id
_entity_poly.type
_entity_poly.pdbx_seq_one_letter_code
_entity_poly.pdbx_strand_id
1 'polypeptide(L)'
;MAALCPFDNTLEARVLTGAQLRAHLEFSARYYVRTPAGGGPVDPSKVTNADGIPDDNYDMVYGVSYEVDIAKPAGQRIGKLMCDGKPLDDAARFVLAVNNYRASGGGNFPHVAAAEQVWSTSDEIRNVMIGWVQETGEIDPAAFAAADWKLTRDGVPVF
;
A
#
# COMPACT_ATOMS: atom_id res chain seq x y z
N MET A 1 8.73 14.72 12.75
CA MET A 1 9.30 13.41 12.37
C MET A 1 8.83 12.29 13.29
N ALA A 2 8.98 12.39 14.63
CA ALA A 2 8.56 11.32 15.57
C ALA A 2 7.06 10.92 15.50
N ALA A 3 6.15 11.85 15.16
CA ALA A 3 4.72 11.54 15.02
C ALA A 3 4.36 10.75 13.73
N LEU A 4 5.27 10.65 12.75
CA LEU A 4 5.00 10.04 11.45
C LEU A 4 5.07 8.50 11.50
N CYS A 5 5.84 7.96 12.45
CA CYS A 5 5.93 6.52 12.73
C CYS A 5 5.85 6.32 14.25
N PRO A 6 4.65 6.18 14.81
CA PRO A 6 4.45 6.11 16.27
C PRO A 6 4.89 4.77 16.87
N PHE A 7 5.12 3.76 16.03
CA PHE A 7 5.54 2.42 16.44
C PHE A 7 7.04 2.23 16.19
N ASP A 8 7.70 1.45 17.04
CA ASP A 8 9.12 1.12 16.94
C ASP A 8 9.34 -0.03 15.94
N ASN A 9 8.77 0.14 14.75
CA ASN A 9 8.82 -0.83 13.68
C ASN A 9 10.18 -0.78 12.98
N THR A 10 10.75 -1.94 12.69
CA THR A 10 11.91 -2.10 11.81
C THR A 10 11.48 -2.48 10.39
N LEU A 11 12.43 -2.51 9.44
CA LEU A 11 12.16 -2.76 8.02
C LEU A 11 12.68 -4.14 7.58
N GLU A 12 11.90 -4.83 6.77
CA GLU A 12 12.25 -6.08 6.11
C GLU A 12 11.94 -6.04 4.62
N ALA A 13 12.67 -6.84 3.85
CA ALA A 13 12.46 -7.02 2.42
C ALA A 13 12.02 -8.46 2.12
N ARG A 14 10.81 -8.61 1.60
CA ARG A 14 10.16 -9.90 1.31
C ARG A 14 9.96 -10.09 -0.20
N VAL A 15 10.23 -11.29 -0.70
CA VAL A 15 10.05 -11.58 -2.13
C VAL A 15 8.63 -12.06 -2.42
N LEU A 16 7.91 -11.32 -3.26
CA LEU A 16 6.57 -11.66 -3.72
C LEU A 16 6.53 -11.81 -5.25
N THR A 17 5.62 -12.65 -5.74
CA THR A 17 5.24 -12.61 -7.16
C THR A 17 4.29 -11.45 -7.45
N GLY A 18 4.12 -11.09 -8.71
CA GLY A 18 3.14 -10.08 -9.12
C GLY A 18 1.71 -10.43 -8.69
N ALA A 19 1.32 -11.70 -8.79
CA ALA A 19 0.01 -12.17 -8.30
C ALA A 19 -0.14 -11.95 -6.78
N GLN A 20 0.92 -12.20 -6.00
CA GLN A 20 0.90 -12.02 -4.55
C GLN A 20 0.88 -10.52 -4.18
N LEU A 21 1.59 -9.67 -4.93
CA LEU A 21 1.51 -8.23 -4.76
C LEU A 21 0.10 -7.69 -5.04
N ARG A 22 -0.54 -8.18 -6.11
CA ARG A 22 -1.95 -7.87 -6.41
C ARG A 22 -2.87 -8.32 -5.28
N ALA A 23 -2.68 -9.53 -4.75
CA ALA A 23 -3.46 -10.04 -3.62
C ALA A 23 -3.27 -9.21 -2.34
N HIS A 24 -2.05 -8.73 -2.08
CA HIS A 24 -1.76 -7.80 -0.98
C HIS A 24 -2.55 -6.48 -1.14
N LEU A 25 -2.51 -5.89 -2.34
CA LEU A 25 -3.26 -4.66 -2.64
C LEU A 25 -4.78 -4.86 -2.56
N GLU A 26 -5.30 -5.97 -3.07
CA GLU A 26 -6.73 -6.32 -2.98
C GLU A 26 -7.18 -6.50 -1.52
N PHE A 27 -6.32 -7.11 -0.70
CA PHE A 27 -6.58 -7.27 0.73
C PHE A 27 -6.62 -5.91 1.44
N SER A 28 -5.63 -5.05 1.17
CA SER A 28 -5.59 -3.67 1.68
C SER A 28 -6.83 -2.87 1.27
N ALA A 29 -7.23 -2.99 -0.01
CA ALA A 29 -8.35 -2.26 -0.59
C ALA A 29 -9.70 -2.56 0.07
N ARG A 30 -9.83 -3.63 0.87
CA ARG A 30 -11.02 -3.90 1.72
C ARG A 30 -11.34 -2.75 2.67
N TYR A 31 -10.34 -1.97 3.06
CA TYR A 31 -10.48 -0.77 3.88
C TYR A 31 -11.58 0.18 3.38
N TYR A 32 -11.81 0.25 2.07
CA TYR A 32 -12.81 1.12 1.49
C TYR A 32 -14.24 0.55 1.52
N VAL A 33 -15.21 1.39 1.86
CA VAL A 33 -16.64 1.05 1.81
C VAL A 33 -17.06 0.87 0.36
N ARG A 34 -17.69 -0.27 0.05
CA ARG A 34 -18.19 -0.52 -1.29
C ARG A 34 -19.27 0.51 -1.64
N THR A 35 -19.05 1.25 -2.72
CA THR A 35 -19.92 2.33 -3.17
C THR A 35 -20.28 2.10 -4.64
N PRO A 36 -21.34 1.33 -4.94
CA PRO A 36 -21.78 1.06 -6.31
C PRO A 36 -22.07 2.33 -7.12
N ALA A 37 -21.94 2.26 -8.44
CA ALA A 37 -22.30 3.34 -9.34
C ALA A 37 -23.81 3.66 -9.29
N GLY A 38 -24.17 4.88 -9.72
CA GLY A 38 -25.57 5.33 -9.81
C GLY A 38 -26.13 6.05 -8.59
N GLY A 39 -25.41 6.07 -7.46
CA GLY A 39 -25.80 6.81 -6.25
C GLY A 39 -25.04 8.13 -6.10
N GLY A 40 -25.58 9.24 -6.62
CA GLY A 40 -25.14 10.62 -6.33
C GLY A 40 -23.62 10.91 -6.33
N PRO A 41 -23.21 12.07 -5.80
CA PRO A 41 -21.81 12.34 -5.47
C PRO A 41 -21.29 11.40 -4.36
N VAL A 42 -20.02 11.01 -4.43
CA VAL A 42 -19.35 10.28 -3.35
C VAL A 42 -18.94 11.27 -2.26
N ASP A 43 -19.18 10.91 -0.99
CA ASP A 43 -18.71 11.65 0.18
C ASP A 43 -17.41 11.01 0.69
N PRO A 44 -16.22 11.61 0.43
CA PRO A 44 -14.94 10.98 0.78
C PRO A 44 -14.74 10.76 2.29
N SER A 45 -15.51 11.45 3.15
CA SER A 45 -15.43 11.24 4.60
C SER A 45 -16.08 9.93 5.08
N LYS A 46 -16.78 9.22 4.18
CA LYS A 46 -17.55 8.01 4.51
C LYS A 46 -17.11 6.76 3.75
N VAL A 47 -16.03 6.86 2.97
CA VAL A 47 -15.58 5.74 2.12
C VAL A 47 -14.51 4.87 2.77
N THR A 48 -14.07 5.17 3.99
CA THR A 48 -13.00 4.44 4.68
C THR A 48 -13.53 3.60 5.85
N ASN A 49 -12.65 2.82 6.49
CA ASN A 49 -12.95 2.04 7.68
C ASN A 49 -14.11 1.04 7.51
N ALA A 50 -14.25 0.47 6.31
CA ALA A 50 -15.25 -0.54 6.05
C ALA A 50 -15.12 -1.71 7.04
N ASP A 51 -16.25 -2.21 7.53
CA ASP A 51 -16.30 -3.30 8.51
C ASP A 51 -15.47 -3.04 9.79
N GLY A 52 -15.22 -1.77 10.13
CA GLY A 52 -14.41 -1.39 11.28
C GLY A 52 -12.91 -1.64 11.10
N ILE A 53 -12.43 -1.79 9.86
CA ILE A 53 -11.00 -1.92 9.57
C ILE A 53 -10.28 -0.63 10.02
N PRO A 54 -9.27 -0.73 10.91
CA PRO A 54 -8.54 0.42 11.40
C PRO A 54 -7.59 0.98 10.33
N ASP A 55 -7.26 2.27 10.43
CA ASP A 55 -6.44 3.00 9.44
C ASP A 55 -5.04 2.40 9.27
N ASP A 56 -4.46 1.87 10.35
CA ASP A 56 -3.16 1.22 10.37
C ASP A 56 -3.15 -0.14 9.64
N ASN A 57 -4.31 -0.66 9.28
CA ASN A 57 -4.46 -1.90 8.50
C ASN A 57 -4.80 -1.65 7.03
N TYR A 58 -4.48 -0.45 6.54
CA TYR A 58 -4.46 -0.08 5.14
C TYR A 58 -3.02 0.21 4.69
N ASP A 59 -2.55 -0.55 3.70
CA ASP A 59 -1.24 -0.35 3.07
C ASP A 59 -1.41 0.26 1.68
N MET A 60 -0.58 1.26 1.38
CA MET A 60 -0.32 1.77 0.03
C MET A 60 1.05 1.27 -0.43
N VAL A 61 1.17 0.90 -1.70
CA VAL A 61 2.44 0.42 -2.26
C VAL A 61 3.02 1.47 -3.21
N TYR A 62 4.25 1.89 -2.93
CA TYR A 62 5.05 2.74 -3.81
C TYR A 62 5.85 1.90 -4.82
N GLY A 63 6.13 2.45 -6.02
CA GLY A 63 6.88 1.77 -7.08
C GLY A 63 6.01 0.99 -8.09
N VAL A 64 4.70 0.98 -7.89
CA VAL A 64 3.69 0.52 -8.85
C VAL A 64 2.59 1.55 -8.94
N SER A 65 1.92 1.64 -10.09
CA SER A 65 0.72 2.46 -10.24
C SER A 65 -0.54 1.60 -10.38
N TYR A 66 -1.65 2.06 -9.81
CA TYR A 66 -2.90 1.29 -9.79
C TYR A 66 -4.14 2.13 -9.48
N GLU A 67 -5.31 1.59 -9.80
CA GLU A 67 -6.60 2.14 -9.41
C GLU A 67 -7.26 1.22 -8.37
N VAL A 68 -7.89 1.82 -7.37
CA VAL A 68 -8.76 1.13 -6.41
C VAL A 68 -10.20 1.51 -6.73
N ASP A 69 -10.96 0.59 -7.32
CA ASP A 69 -12.36 0.82 -7.71
C ASP A 69 -13.33 0.38 -6.61
N ILE A 70 -13.89 1.34 -5.88
CA ILE A 70 -14.79 1.07 -4.75
C ILE A 70 -16.19 0.65 -5.18
N ALA A 71 -16.55 0.72 -6.47
CA ALA A 71 -17.80 0.15 -6.97
C ALA A 71 -17.75 -1.38 -6.99
N LYS A 72 -16.56 -1.95 -7.14
CA LYS A 72 -16.33 -3.39 -7.26
C LYS A 72 -16.32 -4.08 -5.89
N PRO A 73 -16.72 -5.37 -5.84
CA PRO A 73 -16.59 -6.17 -4.63
C PRO A 73 -15.11 -6.30 -4.21
N ALA A 74 -14.87 -6.50 -2.92
CA ALA A 74 -13.52 -6.76 -2.40
C ALA A 74 -12.88 -7.97 -3.11
N GLY A 75 -11.58 -7.90 -3.39
CA GLY A 75 -10.88 -8.90 -4.19
C GLY A 75 -10.95 -8.67 -5.71
N GLN A 76 -11.66 -7.64 -6.16
CA GLN A 76 -11.74 -7.24 -7.57
C GLN A 76 -11.59 -5.72 -7.76
N ARG A 77 -11.00 -5.01 -6.78
CA ARG A 77 -10.93 -3.55 -6.77
C ARG A 77 -9.70 -3.01 -7.48
N ILE A 78 -8.61 -3.77 -7.54
CA ILE A 78 -7.34 -3.32 -8.10
C ILE A 78 -7.39 -3.40 -9.62
N GLY A 79 -7.47 -2.23 -10.26
CA GLY A 79 -7.42 -2.05 -11.70
C GLY A 79 -6.11 -1.39 -12.14
N LYS A 80 -5.80 -1.52 -13.44
CA LYS A 80 -4.65 -0.86 -14.09
C LYS A 80 -3.36 -0.93 -13.27
N LEU A 81 -3.06 -2.09 -12.69
CA LEU A 81 -1.83 -2.29 -11.93
C LEU A 81 -0.64 -2.37 -12.90
N MET A 82 0.26 -1.39 -12.82
CA MET A 82 1.39 -1.23 -13.70
C MET A 82 2.70 -1.14 -12.89
N CYS A 83 3.77 -1.65 -13.48
CA CYS A 83 5.15 -1.45 -13.01
C CYS A 83 5.99 -1.00 -14.21
N ASP A 84 6.79 0.06 -14.04
CA ASP A 84 7.60 0.66 -15.11
C ASP A 84 6.81 0.95 -16.40
N GLY A 85 5.59 1.46 -16.25
CA GLY A 85 4.71 1.82 -17.38
C GLY A 85 4.13 0.61 -18.15
N LYS A 86 4.32 -0.61 -17.66
CA LYS A 86 3.77 -1.84 -18.26
C LYS A 86 2.78 -2.52 -17.32
N PRO A 87 1.75 -3.23 -17.83
CA PRO A 87 0.91 -4.06 -17.00
C PRO A 87 1.76 -5.02 -16.17
N LEU A 88 1.47 -5.10 -14.87
CA LEU A 88 2.19 -5.96 -13.97
C LEU A 88 2.01 -7.43 -14.37
N ASP A 89 3.13 -8.12 -14.57
CA ASP A 89 3.18 -9.56 -14.80
C ASP A 89 3.03 -10.31 -13.48
N ASP A 90 2.01 -11.17 -13.40
CA ASP A 90 1.69 -11.96 -12.22
C ASP A 90 2.81 -12.95 -11.84
N ALA A 91 3.65 -13.35 -12.80
CA ALA A 91 4.78 -14.25 -12.58
C ALA A 91 6.10 -13.52 -12.23
N ALA A 92 6.18 -12.21 -12.46
CA ALA A 92 7.36 -11.43 -12.11
C ALA A 92 7.62 -11.46 -10.60
N ARG A 93 8.89 -11.37 -10.19
CA ARG A 93 9.29 -11.33 -8.78
C ARG A 93 9.65 -9.90 -8.37
N PHE A 94 9.16 -9.49 -7.21
CA PHE A 94 9.37 -8.18 -6.62
C PHE A 94 9.95 -8.33 -5.22
N VAL A 95 10.77 -7.37 -4.81
CA VAL A 95 11.20 -7.22 -3.42
C VAL A 95 10.32 -6.15 -2.80
N LEU A 96 9.41 -6.57 -1.92
CA LEU A 96 8.53 -5.67 -1.19
C LEU A 96 9.17 -5.31 0.15
N ALA A 97 9.42 -4.01 0.36
CA ALA A 97 9.81 -3.49 1.66
C ALA A 97 8.56 -3.35 2.55
N VAL A 98 8.58 -3.98 3.72
CA VAL A 98 7.48 -3.96 4.69
C VAL A 98 8.02 -3.79 6.10
N ASN A 99 7.21 -3.23 7.00
CA ASN A 99 7.58 -3.23 8.41
C ASN A 99 7.54 -4.64 9.03
N ASN A 100 8.26 -4.82 10.13
CA ASN A 100 8.31 -6.08 10.88
C ASN A 100 6.93 -6.55 11.41
N TYR A 101 5.99 -5.64 11.68
CA TYR A 101 4.61 -6.02 12.03
C TYR A 101 3.94 -6.82 10.89
N ARG A 102 3.98 -6.32 9.65
CA ARG A 102 3.48 -7.04 8.46
C ARG A 102 4.28 -8.31 8.20
N ALA A 103 5.60 -8.23 8.32
CA ALA A 103 6.49 -9.35 8.07
C ALA A 103 6.26 -10.53 9.04
N SER A 104 5.79 -10.26 10.25
CA SER A 104 5.43 -11.28 11.25
C SER A 104 3.97 -11.76 11.16
N GLY A 105 3.19 -11.26 10.19
CA GLY A 105 1.78 -11.65 9.97
C GLY A 105 0.75 -10.69 10.56
N GLY A 106 1.18 -9.56 11.12
CA GLY A 106 0.30 -8.51 11.61
C GLY A 106 -0.69 -8.02 10.55
N GLY A 107 -1.94 -7.82 10.95
CA GLY A 107 -3.02 -7.42 10.04
C GLY A 107 -3.56 -8.51 9.13
N ASN A 108 -3.00 -9.73 9.19
CA ASN A 108 -3.36 -10.89 8.36
C ASN A 108 -3.18 -10.65 6.84
N PHE A 109 -2.21 -9.82 6.46
CA PHE A 109 -1.91 -9.60 5.05
C PHE A 109 -1.42 -10.90 4.38
N PRO A 110 -1.97 -11.27 3.22
CA PRO A 110 -1.66 -12.55 2.60
C PRO A 110 -0.21 -12.59 2.10
N HIS A 111 0.37 -13.80 2.12
CA HIS A 111 1.71 -14.14 1.59
C HIS A 111 2.92 -13.52 2.30
N VAL A 112 2.84 -12.30 2.83
CA VAL A 112 4.00 -11.55 3.36
C VAL A 112 4.80 -12.34 4.40
N ALA A 113 4.13 -12.89 5.43
CA ALA A 113 4.83 -13.59 6.52
C ALA A 113 5.49 -14.90 6.08
N ALA A 114 4.94 -15.56 5.05
CA ALA A 114 5.47 -16.80 4.50
C ALA A 114 6.51 -16.56 3.38
N ALA A 115 6.68 -15.32 2.92
CA ALA A 115 7.56 -14.97 1.83
C ALA A 115 9.03 -15.01 2.24
N GLU A 116 9.89 -15.34 1.28
CA GLU A 116 11.35 -15.33 1.45
C GLU A 116 11.83 -13.95 1.89
N GLN A 117 12.56 -13.90 3.01
CA GLN A 117 13.23 -12.69 3.48
C GLN A 117 14.61 -12.59 2.84
N VAL A 118 14.86 -11.50 2.12
CA VAL A 118 16.15 -11.24 1.45
C VAL A 118 16.97 -10.16 2.14
N TRP A 119 16.36 -9.37 3.02
CA TRP A 119 17.03 -8.36 3.82
C TRP A 119 16.20 -7.96 5.05
N SER A 120 16.86 -7.53 6.12
CA SER A 120 16.22 -6.95 7.31
C SER A 120 17.20 -6.03 8.03
N THR A 121 16.68 -5.05 8.77
CA THR A 121 17.46 -4.25 9.72
C THR A 121 16.88 -4.33 11.13
N SER A 122 17.73 -4.15 12.14
CA SER A 122 17.32 -3.90 13.53
C SER A 122 17.03 -2.42 13.80
N ASP A 123 17.40 -1.53 12.88
CA ASP A 123 17.16 -0.10 13.02
C ASP A 123 15.68 0.20 12.86
N GLU A 124 15.15 1.02 13.76
CA GLU A 124 13.79 1.54 13.63
C GLU A 124 13.67 2.37 12.35
N ILE A 125 12.57 2.18 11.62
CA ILE A 125 12.26 2.97 10.41
C ILE A 125 12.34 4.47 10.70
N ARG A 126 11.93 4.89 11.91
CA ARG A 126 12.06 6.26 12.38
C ARG A 126 13.49 6.77 12.34
N ASN A 127 14.44 5.98 12.84
CA ASN A 127 15.85 6.35 12.87
C ASN A 127 16.47 6.33 11.47
N VAL A 128 16.05 5.37 10.63
CA VAL A 128 16.44 5.32 9.20
C VAL A 128 15.99 6.60 8.48
N MET A 129 14.74 7.03 8.68
CA MET A 129 14.23 8.28 8.10
C MET A 129 14.99 9.51 8.63
N ILE A 130 15.28 9.57 9.94
CA ILE A 130 16.06 10.66 10.54
C ILE A 130 17.45 10.73 9.90
N GLY A 131 18.14 9.60 9.77
CA GLY A 131 19.46 9.52 9.14
C GLY A 131 19.41 10.03 7.70
N TRP A 132 18.44 9.56 6.91
CA TRP A 132 18.27 10.01 5.53
C TRP A 132 18.02 11.52 5.42
N VAL A 133 17.18 12.11 6.28
CA VAL A 133 16.93 13.56 6.30
C VAL A 133 18.20 14.33 6.70
N GLN A 134 18.95 13.85 7.68
CA GLN A 134 20.20 14.48 8.12
C GLN A 134 21.27 14.45 7.03
N GLU A 135 21.37 13.36 6.27
CA GLU A 135 22.31 13.21 5.16
C GLU A 135 21.90 14.03 3.93
N THR A 136 20.60 14.07 3.60
CA THR A 136 20.09 14.77 2.42
C THR A 136 20.07 16.29 2.64
N GLY A 137 19.87 16.75 3.88
CA GLY A 137 19.91 18.17 4.26
C GLY A 137 18.69 18.99 3.83
N GLU A 138 18.00 18.58 2.76
CA GLU A 138 16.76 19.17 2.26
C GLU A 138 15.75 18.05 1.93
N ILE A 139 14.48 18.26 2.30
CA ILE A 139 13.39 17.36 1.92
C ILE A 139 12.66 18.00 0.75
N ASP A 140 12.91 17.52 -0.47
CA ASP A 140 12.14 17.88 -1.65
C ASP A 140 11.03 16.84 -1.89
N PRO A 141 9.74 17.17 -1.63
CA PRO A 141 8.64 16.27 -1.91
C PRO A 141 8.57 15.85 -3.37
N ALA A 142 9.01 16.67 -4.32
CA ALA A 142 8.98 16.30 -5.74
C ALA A 142 9.91 15.12 -6.07
N ALA A 143 10.88 14.83 -5.20
CA ALA A 143 11.79 13.69 -5.36
C ALA A 143 11.17 12.34 -5.01
N PHE A 144 10.07 12.31 -4.23
CA PHE A 144 9.47 11.06 -3.75
C PHE A 144 7.94 11.02 -3.79
N ALA A 145 7.26 12.16 -3.91
CA ALA A 145 5.82 12.23 -4.05
C ALA A 145 5.42 11.77 -5.45
N ALA A 146 4.86 10.57 -5.51
CA ALA A 146 4.24 10.06 -6.72
C ALA A 146 2.77 9.76 -6.42
N ALA A 147 1.87 10.36 -7.18
CA ALA A 147 0.44 10.04 -7.15
C ALA A 147 0.16 8.80 -8.01
N ASP A 148 0.84 7.70 -7.68
CA ASP A 148 0.84 6.48 -8.49
C ASP A 148 -0.43 5.67 -8.30
N TRP A 149 -1.27 6.00 -7.33
CA TRP A 149 -2.55 5.35 -7.13
C TRP A 149 -3.72 6.33 -7.14
N LYS A 150 -4.90 5.83 -7.54
CA LYS A 150 -6.15 6.60 -7.56
C LYS A 150 -7.30 5.83 -6.95
N LEU A 151 -8.13 6.51 -6.16
CA LEU A 151 -9.43 5.98 -5.76
C LEU A 151 -10.46 6.31 -6.85
N THR A 152 -11.16 5.30 -7.33
CA THR A 152 -12.16 5.45 -8.39
C THR A 152 -13.47 4.80 -8.00
N ARG A 153 -14.56 5.23 -8.64
CA ARG A 153 -15.87 4.58 -8.63
C ARG A 153 -16.27 4.34 -10.08
N ASP A 154 -16.25 3.07 -10.51
CA ASP A 154 -16.54 2.67 -11.90
C ASP A 154 -15.64 3.42 -12.90
N GLY A 155 -14.34 3.48 -12.58
CA GLY A 155 -13.31 4.16 -13.38
C GLY A 155 -13.30 5.69 -13.27
N VAL A 156 -14.25 6.32 -12.56
CA VAL A 156 -14.26 7.78 -12.35
C VAL A 156 -13.54 8.12 -11.05
N PRO A 157 -12.52 9.00 -11.05
CA PRO A 157 -11.84 9.43 -9.83
C PRO A 157 -12.79 10.03 -8.79
N VAL A 158 -12.55 9.70 -7.52
CA VAL A 158 -13.34 10.21 -6.37
C VAL A 158 -12.79 11.54 -5.85
N PHE A 159 -11.52 11.83 -6.10
CA PHE A 159 -10.81 13.09 -5.82
C PHE A 159 -9.61 13.25 -6.75
#